data_AF-A0A1Y4JFF7-F1
#
_entry.id   AF-A0A1Y4JFF7-F1
#
_cell.length_a   1.000
_cell.length_b   1.000
_cell.length_c   1.000
_cell.angle_alpha   90.00
_cell.angle_beta   90.00
_cell.angle_gamma   90.00
#
_symmetry.space_group_name_H-M   'P 1'
#
loop_
_entity.id
_entity.type
_entity.pdbx_description
1 polymer ?
#
loop_
_entity_poly.entity_id
_entity_poly.type
_entity_poly.pdbx_seq_one_letter_code
_entity_poly.pdbx_strand_id
1 'polypeptide(L)'
;MTYKDFASRAMQQDKRNIFSASDKMPDRVPQSLCAFYKECNPVDVEINTEKYGVIRFYGIDELYRLCEEYYFYPKNVFIFATCNGDPFFMGEDNQIYTSLESEYRPEKVADNFTVFLESCFV
;
A
#
# COMPACT_ATOMS: atom_id res chain seq x y z
N MET A 1 0.87 14.14 -6.43
CA MET A 1 0.23 13.32 -7.48
C MET A 1 -1.17 12.95 -6.99
N THR A 2 -2.18 12.88 -7.85
CA THR A 2 -3.51 12.38 -7.44
C THR A 2 -3.55 10.85 -7.45
N TYR A 3 -4.50 10.24 -6.74
CA TYR A 3 -4.65 8.78 -6.74
C TYR A 3 -5.01 8.22 -8.13
N LYS A 4 -5.81 8.95 -8.89
CA LYS A 4 -6.14 8.60 -10.29
C LYS A 4 -4.92 8.69 -11.20
N ASP A 5 -4.05 9.67 -11.00
CA ASP A 5 -2.79 9.75 -11.74
C ASP A 5 -1.88 8.57 -11.42
N PHE A 6 -1.78 8.18 -10.15
CA PHE A 6 -1.04 6.98 -9.73
C PHE A 6 -1.59 5.72 -10.40
N ALA A 7 -2.91 5.50 -10.32
CA ALA A 7 -3.55 4.34 -10.94
C ALA A 7 -3.34 4.32 -12.47
N SER A 8 -3.50 5.48 -13.12
CA SER A 8 -3.26 5.62 -14.57
C SER A 8 -1.83 5.26 -14.95
N ARG A 9 -0.83 5.73 -14.19
CA ARG A 9 0.58 5.38 -14.43
C ARG A 9 0.87 3.90 -14.18
N ALA A 10 0.34 3.32 -13.12
CA ALA A 10 0.48 1.89 -12.82
C ALA A 10 -0.11 1.02 -13.96
N MET A 11 -1.29 1.36 -14.48
CA MET A 11 -1.92 0.68 -15.62
C MET A 11 -1.18 0.89 -16.95
N GLN A 12 -0.49 2.01 -17.12
CA GLN A 12 0.37 2.25 -18.27
C GLN A 12 1.66 1.42 -18.21
N GLN A 13 2.22 1.23 -17.01
CA GLN A 13 3.40 0.40 -16.79
C GLN A 13 3.11 -1.09 -17.04
N ASP A 14 1.98 -1.60 -16.53
CA ASP A 14 1.51 -2.95 -16.80
C ASP A 14 -0.02 -2.96 -16.97
N LYS A 15 -0.48 -3.42 -18.14
CA LYS A 15 -1.91 -3.50 -18.49
C LYS A 15 -2.69 -4.53 -17.68
N ARG A 16 -1.99 -5.43 -16.97
CA ARG A 16 -2.59 -6.39 -16.04
C ARG A 16 -3.00 -5.72 -14.73
N ASN A 17 -2.49 -4.53 -14.43
CA ASN A 17 -2.87 -3.80 -13.24
C ASN A 17 -4.35 -3.39 -13.31
N ILE A 18 -5.12 -3.77 -12.30
CA ILE A 18 -6.54 -3.50 -12.18
C ILE A 18 -6.81 -2.76 -10.87
N PHE A 19 -7.43 -1.59 -11.02
CA PHE A 19 -8.02 -0.84 -9.91
C PHE A 19 -9.54 -0.83 -10.07
N SER A 20 -10.26 -0.87 -8.95
CA SER A 20 -11.70 -0.67 -8.90
C SER A 20 -12.03 0.29 -7.76
N ALA A 21 -13.07 1.10 -7.91
CA ALA A 21 -13.64 1.79 -6.77
C ALA A 21 -14.22 0.75 -5.79
N SER A 22 -14.22 1.08 -4.49
CA SER A 22 -14.86 0.27 -3.46
C SER A 22 -15.65 1.15 -2.50
N ASP A 23 -16.92 0.82 -2.30
CA ASP A 23 -17.75 1.44 -1.26
C ASP A 23 -17.56 0.78 0.11
N LYS A 24 -16.89 -0.38 0.16
CA LYS A 24 -16.61 -1.09 1.41
C LYS A 24 -15.39 -0.47 2.08
N MET A 25 -15.56 0.13 3.25
CA MET A 25 -14.43 0.63 4.05
C MET A 25 -14.43 -0.07 5.40
N PRO A 26 -13.55 -1.07 5.63
CA PRO A 26 -13.37 -1.64 6.94
C PRO A 26 -12.95 -0.56 7.95
N ASP A 27 -13.43 -0.66 9.20
CA ASP A 27 -13.14 0.30 10.27
C ASP A 27 -11.64 0.50 10.56
N ARG A 28 -10.81 -0.43 10.10
CA ARG A 28 -9.35 -0.42 10.30
C ARG A 28 -8.58 0.38 9.25
N VAL A 29 -9.21 0.81 8.16
CA VAL A 29 -8.54 1.61 7.13
C VAL A 29 -8.32 3.03 7.67
N PRO A 30 -7.07 3.54 7.71
CA PRO A 30 -6.79 4.90 8.12
C PRO A 30 -7.57 5.92 7.29
N GLN A 31 -8.08 6.97 7.92
CA GLN A 31 -8.87 8.01 7.25
C GLN A 31 -8.14 8.62 6.05
N SER A 32 -6.81 8.77 6.15
CA SER A 32 -5.92 9.27 5.10
C SER A 32 -5.88 8.38 3.85
N LEU A 33 -6.16 7.08 4.00
CA LEU A 33 -6.18 6.08 2.92
C LEU A 33 -7.58 5.78 2.39
N CYS A 34 -8.64 6.13 3.13
CA CYS A 34 -10.03 5.90 2.69
C CYS A 34 -10.30 6.47 1.30
N ALA A 35 -9.79 7.66 0.97
CA ALA A 35 -9.98 8.26 -0.35
C ALA A 35 -9.29 7.46 -1.46
N PHE A 36 -8.09 6.91 -1.20
CA PHE A 36 -7.39 6.05 -2.15
C PHE A 36 -8.19 4.80 -2.44
N TYR A 37 -8.64 4.07 -1.41
CA TYR A 37 -9.41 2.85 -1.60
C TYR A 37 -10.82 3.10 -2.18
N LYS A 38 -11.45 4.25 -1.88
CA LYS A 38 -12.75 4.61 -2.48
C LYS A 38 -12.64 4.81 -3.99
N GLU A 39 -11.60 5.50 -4.44
CA GLU A 39 -11.46 5.88 -5.84
C GLU A 39 -10.64 4.87 -6.67
N CYS A 40 -9.67 4.23 -6.03
CA CYS A 40 -8.59 3.46 -6.66
C CYS A 40 -8.19 2.28 -5.76
N ASN A 41 -9.15 1.46 -5.29
CA ASN A 41 -8.81 0.24 -4.58
C ASN A 41 -8.05 -0.72 -5.53
N PRO A 42 -6.84 -1.17 -5.17
CA PRO A 42 -6.10 -2.15 -5.96
C PRO A 42 -6.85 -3.49 -5.92
N VAL A 43 -6.96 -4.17 -7.05
CA VAL A 43 -7.58 -5.50 -7.17
C VAL A 43 -6.52 -6.53 -7.56
N ASP A 44 -5.69 -6.17 -8.52
CA ASP A 44 -4.53 -6.94 -8.94
C ASP A 44 -3.50 -5.91 -9.42
N VAL A 45 -2.57 -5.51 -8.56
CA VAL A 45 -1.66 -4.40 -8.84
C VAL A 45 -0.25 -4.74 -8.38
N GLU A 46 0.64 -4.85 -9.35
CA GLU A 46 2.08 -4.91 -9.15
C GLU A 46 2.75 -3.79 -9.94
N ILE A 47 3.61 -3.02 -9.27
CA ILE A 47 4.39 -1.97 -9.92
C ILE A 47 5.88 -2.24 -9.79
N ASN A 48 6.60 -2.09 -10.90
CA ASN A 48 8.05 -2.15 -10.93
C ASN A 48 8.61 -0.78 -10.53
N THR A 49 9.36 -0.72 -9.44
CA THR A 49 10.00 0.50 -8.95
C THR A 49 11.51 0.34 -9.01
N GLU A 50 12.25 1.38 -9.40
CA GLU A 50 13.71 1.36 -9.36
C GLU A 50 14.23 1.32 -7.92
N LYS A 51 13.53 2.01 -7.01
CA LYS A 51 13.94 2.18 -5.61
C LYS A 51 13.70 0.95 -4.75
N TYR A 52 12.56 0.27 -4.92
CA TYR A 52 12.12 -0.79 -4.00
C TYR A 52 12.00 -2.15 -4.67
N GLY A 53 12.09 -2.26 -5.99
CA GLY A 53 11.74 -3.49 -6.72
C GLY A 53 10.24 -3.57 -7.03
N VAL A 54 9.71 -4.79 -7.10
CA VAL A 54 8.29 -5.03 -7.44
C VAL A 54 7.42 -4.90 -6.21
N ILE A 55 6.57 -3.87 -6.17
CA ILE A 55 5.62 -3.65 -5.08
C ILE A 55 4.26 -4.18 -5.50
N ARG A 56 3.73 -5.12 -4.71
CA ARG A 56 2.33 -5.55 -4.78
C ARG A 56 1.48 -4.72 -3.83
N PHE A 57 0.39 -4.14 -4.33
CA PHE A 57 -0.60 -3.43 -3.52
C PHE A 57 -1.79 -4.36 -3.25
N TYR A 58 -2.34 -4.32 -2.03
CA TYR A 58 -3.42 -5.20 -1.60
C TYR A 58 -4.76 -4.48 -1.55
N GLY A 59 -5.79 -5.12 -2.10
CA GLY A 59 -7.15 -4.61 -2.06
C GLY A 59 -7.80 -4.77 -0.70
N ILE A 60 -8.89 -4.05 -0.47
CA ILE A 60 -9.69 -4.09 0.76
C ILE A 60 -10.08 -5.50 1.18
N ASP A 61 -10.45 -6.34 0.22
CA ASP A 61 -10.89 -7.71 0.49
C ASP A 61 -9.72 -8.62 0.93
N GLU A 62 -8.46 -8.23 0.69
CA GLU A 62 -7.25 -8.97 1.10
C GLU A 62 -6.66 -8.46 2.42
N LEU A 63 -7.00 -7.25 2.89
CA LEU A 63 -6.38 -6.64 4.07
C LEU A 63 -6.51 -7.49 5.34
N TYR A 64 -7.63 -8.18 5.53
CA TYR A 64 -7.83 -9.04 6.70
C TYR A 64 -6.82 -10.19 6.72
N ARG A 65 -6.62 -10.84 5.57
CA ARG A 65 -5.66 -11.92 5.43
C ARG A 65 -4.23 -11.40 5.61
N LEU A 66 -3.92 -10.24 5.05
CA LEU A 66 -2.61 -9.61 5.20
C LEU A 66 -2.29 -9.34 6.68
N CYS A 67 -3.27 -8.89 7.48
CA CYS A 67 -3.09 -8.73 8.92
C CYS A 67 -2.80 -10.06 9.65
N GLU A 68 -3.36 -11.18 9.19
CA GLU A 68 -3.08 -12.50 9.77
C GLU A 68 -1.67 -12.98 9.42
N GLU A 69 -1.19 -12.70 8.20
CA GLU A 69 0.16 -13.03 7.75
C GLU A 69 1.23 -12.29 8.57
N TYR A 70 1.01 -11.01 8.88
CA TYR A 70 1.90 -10.19 9.70
C TYR A 70 1.45 -10.04 11.17
N TYR A 71 0.89 -11.11 11.77
CA TYR A 71 0.26 -11.07 13.10
C TYR A 71 1.13 -10.52 14.25
N PHE A 72 2.46 -10.56 14.11
CA PHE A 72 3.42 -10.10 15.11
C PHE A 72 3.77 -8.60 14.98
N TYR A 73 3.33 -7.94 13.91
CA TYR A 73 3.41 -6.48 13.78
C TYR A 73 2.41 -5.81 14.75
N PRO A 74 2.67 -4.56 15.18
CA PRO A 74 1.74 -3.82 16.03
C PRO A 74 0.35 -3.69 15.40
N LYS A 75 -0.71 -3.90 16.20
CA LYS A 75 -2.11 -3.89 15.71
C LYS A 75 -2.60 -2.54 15.20
N ASN A 76 -1.86 -1.47 15.47
CA ASN A 76 -2.14 -0.10 15.09
C ASN A 76 -1.46 0.34 13.80
N VAL A 77 -0.59 -0.50 13.20
CA VAL A 77 -0.08 -0.25 11.85
C VAL A 77 -1.05 -0.78 10.80
N PHE A 78 -1.06 -0.13 9.65
CA PHE A 78 -1.88 -0.54 8.51
C PHE A 78 -0.99 -0.94 7.33
N ILE A 79 -0.87 -2.25 7.10
CA ILE A 79 -0.11 -2.80 5.97
C ILE A 79 -1.00 -2.74 4.71
N PHE A 80 -0.44 -2.24 3.61
CA PHE A 80 -1.18 -2.03 2.37
C PHE A 80 -0.45 -2.53 1.11
N ALA A 81 0.84 -2.83 1.21
CA ALA A 81 1.65 -3.31 0.10
C ALA A 81 2.81 -4.16 0.62
N THR A 82 3.43 -4.93 -0.28
CA THR A 82 4.63 -5.73 0.01
C THR A 82 5.60 -5.69 -1.15
N CYS A 83 6.90 -5.84 -0.87
CA CYS A 83 7.91 -6.18 -1.88
C CYS A 83 8.66 -7.43 -1.42
N ASN A 84 8.58 -8.53 -2.18
CA ASN A 84 9.23 -9.80 -1.84
C ASN A 84 8.96 -10.29 -0.39
N GLY A 85 7.76 -10.04 0.14
CA GLY A 85 7.41 -10.37 1.53
C GLY A 85 7.67 -9.25 2.55
N ASP A 86 8.45 -8.23 2.22
CA ASP A 86 8.69 -7.09 3.11
C ASP A 86 7.50 -6.11 3.05
N PRO A 87 6.81 -5.83 4.18
CA PRO A 87 5.59 -5.03 4.16
C PRO A 87 5.87 -3.52 4.14
N PHE A 88 5.05 -2.80 3.37
CA PHE A 88 4.87 -1.36 3.51
C PHE A 88 3.62 -1.07 4.32
N PHE A 89 3.75 -0.18 5.30
CA PHE A 89 2.67 0.12 6.23
C PHE A 89 2.64 1.57 6.68
N MET A 90 1.45 2.02 7.08
CA MET A 90 1.22 3.32 7.69
C MET A 90 1.24 3.19 9.21
N GLY A 91 2.02 4.05 9.88
CA GLY A 91 2.00 4.21 11.34
C GLY A 91 0.88 5.12 11.83
N GLU A 92 0.69 5.20 13.15
CA GLU A 92 -0.28 6.11 13.78
C GLU A 92 -0.04 7.60 13.46
N ASP A 93 1.19 7.95 13.11
CA ASP A 93 1.61 9.29 12.72
C ASP A 93 1.35 9.61 11.23
N ASN A 94 0.66 8.72 10.51
CA ASN A 94 0.39 8.78 9.06
C ASN A 94 1.64 8.74 8.17
N GLN A 95 2.81 8.41 8.73
CA GLN A 95 4.03 8.20 7.95
C GLN A 95 4.08 6.78 7.41
N ILE A 96 4.87 6.60 6.34
CA ILE A 96 5.00 5.30 5.67
C ILE A 96 6.35 4.70 6.03
N TYR A 97 6.30 3.42 6.39
CA TYR A 97 7.44 2.63 6.79
C TYR A 97 7.50 1.35 5.97
N THR A 98 8.69 0.76 5.92
CA THR A 98 8.91 -0.62 5.55
C THR A 98 9.61 -1.35 6.68
N SER A 99 9.61 -2.68 6.66
CA SER A 99 10.43 -3.50 7.53
C SER A 99 10.62 -4.90 6.92
N LEU A 100 11.38 -5.76 7.58
CA LEU A 100 11.62 -7.12 7.09
C LEU A 100 10.39 -8.01 7.36
N GLU A 101 10.10 -8.95 6.45
CA GLU A 101 9.03 -9.94 6.65
C GLU A 101 9.16 -10.70 7.98
N SER A 102 10.37 -10.93 8.47
CA SER A 102 10.63 -11.74 9.66
C SER A 102 10.77 -10.95 10.97
N GLU A 103 10.83 -9.62 10.92
CA GLU A 103 11.15 -8.80 12.09
C GLU A 103 10.46 -7.43 12.02
N TYR A 104 9.94 -6.96 13.16
CA TYR A 104 9.44 -5.59 13.27
C TYR A 104 10.57 -4.61 13.64
N ARG A 105 11.18 -4.04 12.61
CA ARG A 105 12.18 -2.98 12.70
C ARG A 105 11.83 -1.87 11.69
N PRO A 106 10.91 -0.95 12.03
CA PRO A 106 10.36 0.01 11.09
C PRO A 106 11.42 0.99 10.58
N GLU A 107 11.51 1.13 9.26
CA GLU A 107 12.33 2.12 8.57
C GLU A 107 11.43 3.07 7.78
N LYS A 108 11.56 4.37 8.02
CA LYS A 108 10.72 5.38 7.38
C LYS A 108 11.09 5.50 5.90
N VAL A 109 10.11 5.40 5.01
CA VAL A 109 10.29 5.56 3.56
C VAL A 109 9.61 6.80 2.98
N ALA A 110 8.58 7.33 3.64
CA ALA A 110 7.92 8.57 3.23
C ALA A 110 7.21 9.27 4.39
N ASP A 111 7.02 10.59 4.26
CA ASP A 111 6.30 11.40 5.25
C ASP A 111 4.78 11.18 5.24
N ASN A 112 4.23 10.68 4.13
CA ASN A 112 2.83 10.34 3.98
C ASN A 112 2.63 9.45 2.75
N PHE A 113 1.40 8.95 2.59
CA PHE A 113 1.06 8.03 1.50
C PHE A 113 1.25 8.63 0.11
N THR A 114 0.89 9.90 -0.11
CA THR A 114 1.06 10.56 -1.41
C THR A 114 2.53 10.63 -1.82
N VAL A 115 3.41 11.01 -0.88
CA VAL A 115 4.86 11.04 -1.11
C VAL A 115 5.41 9.63 -1.40
N PHE A 116 4.88 8.61 -0.73
CA PHE A 116 5.22 7.23 -1.03
C PHE A 116 4.83 6.83 -2.47
N LEU A 117 3.59 7.11 -2.89
CA LEU A 117 3.12 6.83 -4.26
C LEU A 117 3.95 7.58 -5.31
N GLU A 118 4.36 8.81 -5.02
CA GLU A 118 5.29 9.57 -5.87
C GLU A 118 6.62 8.84 -6.01
N SER A 119 7.21 8.40 -4.91
CA SER A 119 8.50 7.71 -4.88
C SER A 119 8.53 6.36 -5.63
N CYS A 120 7.37 5.81 -6.01
CA CYS A 120 7.29 4.56 -6.75
C CYS A 120 7.65 4.71 -8.24
N PHE A 121 7.65 5.94 -8.77
CA PHE A 121 7.90 6.22 -10.19
C PHE A 121 9.10 7.16 -10.43
N VAL A 122 9.96 7.34 -9.43
CA VAL A 122 11.17 8.18 -9.50
C VAL A 122 12.40 7.32 -9.32
#